data_AF-A0A699SME2-F1
#
_entry.id   AF-A0A699SME2-F1
#
_cell.length_a   1.000
_cell.length_b   1.000
_cell.length_c   1.000
_cell.angle_alpha   90.00
_cell.angle_beta   90.00
_cell.angle_gamma   90.00
#
_symmetry.space_group_name_H-M   'P 1'
#
loop_
_entity.id
_entity.type
_entity.pdbx_description
1 polymer ?
#
loop_
_entity_poly.entity_id
_entity_poly.type
_entity_poly.pdbx_seq_one_letter_code
_entity_poly.pdbx_strand_id
1 'polypeptide(L)'
;MPLQLEYFREYQQRLSRVIGEKQAKELVNQALVLVSLGGNDFVNNYYLFPFSPRSQQTELPQFVANLLAEYRKILEKLYDLGSRRVIVLGSGPLGCAPAERAQHSLTGDCVGTLQEAAALFEPQLTKMIQDLNVQYHADVFLAANTKLMHHDIISDPEAF
;
A
#
# COMPACT_ATOMS: atom_id res chain seq x y z
N MET A 1 -6.60 3.91 -8.30
CA MET A 1 -5.99 2.83 -9.11
C MET A 1 -6.92 2.14 -10.16
N PRO A 2 -7.90 2.78 -10.83
CA PRO A 2 -8.70 2.04 -11.84
C PRO A 2 -7.88 1.56 -13.05
N LEU A 3 -7.03 2.44 -13.60
CA LEU A 3 -6.34 2.19 -14.87
C LEU A 3 -5.31 1.05 -14.81
N GLN A 4 -4.57 0.91 -13.69
CA GLN A 4 -3.60 -0.18 -13.54
C GLN A 4 -4.30 -1.56 -13.50
N LEU A 5 -5.50 -1.65 -12.92
CA LEU A 5 -6.30 -2.88 -12.93
C LEU A 5 -6.84 -3.18 -14.33
N GLU A 6 -7.19 -2.15 -15.10
CA GLU A 6 -7.58 -2.29 -16.51
C GLU A 6 -6.42 -2.79 -17.37
N TYR A 7 -5.23 -2.23 -17.20
CA TYR A 7 -4.02 -2.72 -17.88
C TYR A 7 -3.67 -4.15 -17.49
N PHE A 8 -3.85 -4.52 -16.22
CA PHE A 8 -3.66 -5.91 -15.81
C PHE A 8 -4.65 -6.86 -16.50
N ARG A 9 -5.93 -6.47 -16.61
CA ARG A 9 -6.93 -7.22 -17.37
C ARG A 9 -6.57 -7.31 -18.86
N GLU A 10 -6.11 -6.21 -19.46
CA GLU A 10 -5.68 -6.20 -20.87
C GLU A 10 -4.47 -7.13 -21.08
N TYR A 11 -3.51 -7.11 -20.17
CA TYR A 11 -2.38 -8.04 -20.18
C TYR A 11 -2.86 -9.50 -20.18
N GLN A 12 -3.81 -9.84 -19.30
CA GLN A 12 -4.38 -11.20 -19.26
C GLN A 12 -5.04 -11.60 -20.58
N GLN A 13 -5.77 -10.68 -21.22
CA GLN A 13 -6.37 -10.94 -22.54
C GLN A 13 -5.31 -11.18 -23.62
N ARG A 14 -4.23 -10.38 -23.63
CA ARG A 14 -3.12 -10.55 -24.57
C ARG A 14 -2.40 -11.88 -24.32
N LEU A 15 -2.15 -12.23 -23.06
CA LEU A 15 -1.52 -13.49 -22.65
C LEU A 15 -2.34 -14.71 -23.10
N SER A 16 -3.67 -14.69 -22.86
CA SER A 16 -4.59 -15.76 -23.28
C SER A 16 -4.62 -16.01 -24.78
N ARG A 17 -4.31 -15.01 -25.61
CA ARG A 17 -4.19 -15.19 -27.07
C ARG A 17 -2.91 -15.90 -27.48
N VAL A 18 -1.88 -15.89 -26.65
CA VAL A 18 -0.56 -16.49 -26.93
C VAL A 18 -0.46 -17.91 -26.39
N ILE A 19 -0.87 -18.10 -25.14
CA ILE A 19 -0.92 -19.38 -24.43
C ILE A 19 -2.38 -19.52 -24.02
N GLY A 20 -3.18 -20.48 -24.45
CA GLY A 20 -4.64 -20.40 -24.28
C GLY A 20 -5.17 -20.03 -22.87
N GLU A 21 -6.42 -19.59 -22.78
CA GLU A 21 -7.05 -19.05 -21.54
C GLU A 21 -6.75 -19.82 -20.26
N LYS A 22 -6.78 -21.16 -20.31
CA LYS A 22 -6.49 -22.02 -19.16
C LYS A 22 -5.05 -21.80 -18.64
N GLN A 23 -4.08 -21.78 -19.54
CA GLN A 23 -2.67 -21.61 -19.21
C GLN A 23 -2.38 -20.19 -18.72
N ALA A 24 -3.01 -19.18 -19.33
CA ALA A 24 -2.91 -17.80 -18.89
C ALA A 24 -3.45 -17.61 -17.47
N LYS A 25 -4.62 -18.20 -17.16
CA LYS A 25 -5.21 -18.18 -15.81
C LYS A 25 -4.31 -18.86 -14.78
N GLU A 26 -3.75 -20.02 -15.11
CA GLU A 26 -2.84 -20.73 -14.23
C GLU A 26 -1.57 -19.92 -13.95
N LEU A 27 -0.99 -19.31 -14.99
CA LEU A 27 0.19 -18.45 -14.84
C LEU A 27 -0.08 -17.26 -13.92
N VAL A 28 -1.21 -16.58 -14.10
CA VAL A 28 -1.64 -15.45 -13.25
C VAL A 28 -1.83 -15.90 -11.81
N ASN A 29 -2.50 -17.04 -11.58
CA ASN A 29 -2.74 -17.56 -10.24
C ASN A 29 -1.42 -17.87 -9.50
N GLN A 30 -0.38 -18.28 -10.22
CA GLN A 30 0.93 -18.62 -9.65
C GLN A 30 1.86 -17.41 -9.48
N ALA A 31 1.56 -16.30 -10.16
CA ALA A 31 2.35 -15.08 -10.13
C ALA A 31 2.34 -14.42 -8.74
N LEU A 32 3.47 -13.81 -8.39
CA LEU A 32 3.59 -12.95 -7.22
C LEU A 32 3.22 -11.52 -7.61
N VAL A 33 2.23 -10.95 -6.94
CA VAL A 33 1.79 -9.57 -7.13
C VAL A 33 2.26 -8.72 -5.96
N LEU A 34 2.95 -7.62 -6.24
CA LEU A 34 3.37 -6.65 -5.24
C LEU A 34 2.49 -5.40 -5.34
N VAL A 35 1.93 -4.96 -4.22
CA VAL A 35 1.07 -3.78 -4.16
C VAL A 35 1.66 -2.78 -3.17
N SER A 36 1.86 -1.55 -3.63
CA SER A 36 2.29 -0.42 -2.81
C SER A 36 1.33 0.74 -3.03
N LEU A 37 0.56 1.09 -2.01
CA LEU A 37 -0.43 2.17 -2.04
C LEU A 37 -0.49 2.86 -0.68
N GLY A 38 -1.06 4.07 -0.63
CA GLY A 38 -1.31 4.81 0.62
C GLY A 38 -0.28 5.89 0.93
N GLY A 39 1.01 5.68 0.61
CA GLY A 39 2.06 6.66 0.92
C GLY A 39 1.76 8.07 0.37
N ASN A 40 1.40 8.15 -0.91
CA ASN A 40 1.03 9.40 -1.58
C ASN A 40 -0.26 10.02 -1.02
N ASP A 41 -1.21 9.22 -0.53
CA ASP A 41 -2.44 9.70 0.07
C ASP A 41 -2.15 10.50 1.36
N PHE A 42 -1.07 10.17 2.07
CA PHE A 42 -0.59 10.96 3.18
C PHE A 42 0.23 12.18 2.72
N VAL A 43 1.36 11.98 2.04
CA VAL A 43 2.32 13.07 1.79
C VAL A 43 1.88 14.07 0.73
N ASN A 44 1.22 13.59 -0.34
CA ASN A 44 0.79 14.43 -1.47
C ASN A 44 -0.67 14.88 -1.37
N ASN A 45 -1.37 14.56 -0.27
CA ASN A 45 -2.77 14.93 -0.10
C ASN A 45 -3.08 15.34 1.35
N TYR A 46 -3.05 14.44 2.33
CA TYR A 46 -3.42 14.77 3.71
C TYR A 46 -2.47 15.78 4.39
N TYR A 47 -1.15 15.61 4.21
CA TYR A 47 -0.12 16.47 4.78
C TYR A 47 0.49 17.44 3.74
N LEU A 48 -0.20 17.67 2.62
CA LEU A 48 0.28 18.55 1.55
C LEU A 48 0.68 19.93 2.11
N PHE A 49 1.95 20.29 1.92
CA PHE A 49 2.51 21.57 2.34
C PHE A 49 2.39 22.63 1.23
N PRO A 50 2.10 23.91 1.54
CA PRO A 50 1.84 24.48 2.86
C PRO A 50 0.39 24.33 3.35
N PHE A 51 -0.50 23.82 2.51
CA PHE A 51 -1.92 23.72 2.80
C PHE A 51 -2.53 22.45 2.22
N SER A 52 -3.25 21.72 3.08
CA SER A 52 -4.08 20.60 2.67
C SER A 52 -5.55 20.89 2.97
N PRO A 53 -6.41 21.04 1.95
CA PRO A 53 -7.85 21.07 2.17
C PRO A 53 -8.36 19.78 2.81
N ARG A 54 -7.66 18.66 2.58
CA ARG A 54 -8.09 17.33 3.03
C ARG A 54 -7.99 17.19 4.55
N SER A 55 -6.90 17.64 5.16
CA SER A 55 -6.76 17.63 6.62
C SER A 55 -7.72 18.57 7.32
N GLN A 56 -8.25 19.60 6.64
CA GLN A 56 -9.30 20.46 7.18
C GLN A 56 -10.70 19.85 7.13
N GLN A 57 -10.94 18.93 6.18
CA GLN A 57 -12.26 18.33 5.97
C GLN A 57 -12.46 17.04 6.75
N THR A 58 -11.38 16.36 7.14
CA THR A 58 -11.47 15.01 7.71
C THR A 58 -10.32 14.79 8.67
N GLU A 59 -10.65 14.41 9.91
CA GLU A 59 -9.67 14.00 10.91
C GLU A 59 -8.92 12.74 10.49
N LEU A 60 -7.67 12.63 10.93
CA LEU A 60 -6.75 11.58 10.51
C LEU A 60 -7.31 10.15 10.67
N PRO A 61 -7.97 9.78 11.80
CA PRO A 61 -8.55 8.44 11.94
C PRO A 61 -9.63 8.14 10.91
N GLN A 62 -10.50 9.11 10.61
CA GLN A 62 -11.55 8.94 9.61
C GLN A 62 -10.95 8.88 8.19
N PHE A 63 -9.90 9.66 7.93
CA PHE A 63 -9.16 9.60 6.67
C PHE A 63 -8.53 8.22 6.45
N VAL A 64 -7.85 7.67 7.46
CA VAL A 64 -7.25 6.32 7.42
C VAL A 64 -8.32 5.26 7.18
N ALA A 65 -9.45 5.32 7.87
CA ALA A 65 -10.56 4.38 7.67
C ALA A 65 -11.09 4.42 6.22
N ASN A 66 -11.28 5.63 5.67
CA ASN A 66 -11.73 5.81 4.29
C ASN A 66 -10.71 5.28 3.27
N LEU A 67 -9.42 5.56 3.50
CA LEU A 67 -8.34 5.09 2.65
C LEU A 67 -8.28 3.56 2.62
N LEU A 68 -8.39 2.91 3.79
CA LEU A 68 -8.40 1.45 3.88
C LEU A 68 -9.64 0.82 3.26
N ALA A 69 -10.80 1.49 3.32
CA ALA A 69 -12.00 1.04 2.63
C ALA A 69 -11.80 1.02 1.09
N GLU A 70 -11.13 2.03 0.54
CA GLU A 70 -10.78 2.04 -0.89
C GLU A 70 -9.67 1.03 -1.23
N TYR A 71 -8.68 0.87 -0.36
CA TYR A 71 -7.63 -0.13 -0.52
C TYR A 71 -8.23 -1.55 -0.57
N ARG A 72 -9.14 -1.88 0.35
CA ARG A 72 -9.83 -3.18 0.37
C ARG A 72 -10.47 -3.49 -0.98
N LYS A 73 -11.20 -2.54 -1.57
CA LYS A 73 -11.83 -2.71 -2.90
C LYS A 73 -10.81 -3.03 -4.00
N ILE A 74 -9.60 -2.48 -3.91
CA ILE A 74 -8.52 -2.76 -4.88
C ILE A 74 -8.02 -4.19 -4.70
N LEU A 75 -7.80 -4.64 -3.46
CA LEU A 75 -7.34 -6.00 -3.17
C LEU A 75 -8.39 -7.05 -3.58
N GLU A 76 -9.66 -6.80 -3.32
CA GLU A 76 -10.77 -7.64 -3.77
C GLU A 76 -10.79 -7.76 -5.30
N LYS A 77 -10.62 -6.65 -6.02
CA LYS A 77 -10.52 -6.67 -7.49
C LYS A 77 -9.30 -7.45 -7.99
N LEU A 78 -8.14 -7.36 -7.33
CA LEU A 78 -6.97 -8.15 -7.69
C LEU A 78 -7.21 -9.65 -7.49
N TYR A 79 -7.92 -10.01 -6.42
CA TYR A 79 -8.36 -11.39 -6.19
C TYR A 79 -9.33 -11.86 -7.28
N ASP A 80 -10.31 -11.04 -7.66
CA ASP A 80 -11.26 -11.37 -8.73
C ASP A 80 -10.57 -11.55 -10.09
N LEU A 81 -9.49 -10.80 -10.33
CA LEU A 81 -8.64 -10.95 -11.51
C LEU A 81 -7.68 -12.16 -11.43
N GLY A 82 -7.73 -12.96 -10.38
CA GLY A 82 -6.97 -14.22 -10.27
C GLY A 82 -5.68 -14.14 -9.46
N SER A 83 -5.35 -13.01 -8.83
CA SER A 83 -4.16 -12.93 -7.98
C SER A 83 -4.34 -13.81 -6.74
N ARG A 84 -3.40 -14.72 -6.47
CA ARG A 84 -3.45 -15.62 -5.31
C ARG A 84 -2.23 -15.53 -4.38
N ARG A 85 -1.21 -14.77 -4.77
CA ARG A 85 0.00 -14.53 -3.98
C ARG A 85 0.28 -13.03 -4.03
N VAL A 86 -0.16 -12.29 -3.02
CA VAL A 86 -0.13 -10.83 -3.04
C VAL A 86 0.65 -10.32 -1.82
N ILE A 87 1.75 -9.64 -2.06
CA ILE A 87 2.46 -8.89 -1.01
C ILE A 87 1.93 -7.46 -1.01
N VAL A 88 1.42 -7.03 0.14
CA VAL A 88 0.89 -5.68 0.35
C VAL A 88 1.90 -4.93 1.20
N LEU A 89 2.50 -3.88 0.64
CA LEU A 89 3.44 -3.02 1.34
C LEU A 89 2.68 -2.01 2.19
N GLY A 90 3.14 -1.85 3.43
CA GLY A 90 2.77 -0.72 4.28
C GLY A 90 3.31 0.62 3.77
N SER A 91 2.88 1.72 4.39
CA SER A 91 3.33 3.08 4.05
C SER A 91 4.78 3.36 4.45
N GLY A 92 5.34 2.57 5.37
CA GLY A 92 6.70 2.80 5.88
C GLY A 92 6.79 4.05 6.77
N PRO A 93 8.01 4.47 7.14
CA PRO A 93 8.23 5.61 8.01
C PRO A 93 8.08 6.94 7.25
N LEU A 94 6.83 7.37 7.02
CA LEU A 94 6.50 8.56 6.23
C LEU A 94 7.28 9.80 6.66
N GLY A 95 7.35 10.07 7.97
CA GLY A 95 8.05 11.23 8.51
C GLY A 95 9.56 11.22 8.29
N CYS A 96 10.15 10.06 7.99
CA CYS A 96 11.57 9.91 7.71
C CYS A 96 11.90 10.03 6.21
N ALA A 97 10.90 10.17 5.34
CA ALA A 97 11.14 10.39 3.92
C ALA A 97 11.94 11.70 3.72
N PRO A 98 12.99 11.71 2.87
CA PRO A 98 13.86 12.88 2.72
C PRO A 98 13.12 14.18 2.35
N ALA A 99 12.08 14.09 1.49
CA ALA A 99 11.26 15.23 1.11
C ALA A 99 10.50 15.82 2.31
N GLU A 100 9.88 14.96 3.11
CA GLU A 100 9.12 15.38 4.30
C GLU A 100 10.04 16.02 5.35
N ARG A 101 11.22 15.43 5.58
CA ARG A 101 12.25 16.02 6.46
C ARG A 101 12.66 17.41 5.98
N ALA A 102 12.93 17.57 4.69
CA ALA A 102 13.35 18.84 4.12
C ALA A 102 12.24 19.92 4.17
N GLN A 103 10.98 19.53 4.05
CA GLN A 103 9.85 20.46 4.04
C GLN A 103 9.36 20.85 5.45
N HIS A 104 9.41 19.92 6.40
CA HIS A 104 8.74 20.07 7.69
C HIS A 104 9.69 20.10 8.90
N SER A 105 10.96 19.71 8.74
CA SER A 105 11.90 19.59 9.85
C SER A 105 13.00 20.65 9.78
N LEU A 106 13.14 21.44 10.84
CA LEU A 106 14.20 22.45 10.97
C LEU A 106 15.56 21.82 11.31
N THR A 107 15.55 20.70 12.04
CA THR A 107 16.74 19.96 12.47
C THR A 107 17.10 18.82 11.51
N GLY A 108 16.20 18.51 10.59
CA GLY A 108 16.30 17.35 9.72
C GLY A 108 15.88 16.05 10.41
N ASP A 109 15.27 16.06 11.60
CA ASP A 109 14.70 14.85 12.20
C ASP A 109 13.45 14.35 11.46
N CYS A 110 13.05 13.10 11.70
CA CYS A 110 11.79 12.57 11.17
C CYS A 110 10.58 13.35 11.70
N VAL A 111 9.61 13.61 10.84
CA VAL A 111 8.43 14.41 11.17
C VAL A 111 7.42 13.60 11.99
N GLY A 112 7.18 14.01 13.24
CA GLY A 112 6.37 13.27 14.20
C GLY A 112 4.92 13.01 13.74
N THR A 113 4.24 14.03 13.21
CA THR A 113 2.84 13.93 12.77
C THR A 113 2.64 12.93 11.62
N LEU A 114 3.57 12.90 10.65
CA LEU A 114 3.58 11.90 9.58
C LEU A 114 3.91 10.50 10.11
N GLN A 115 4.77 10.42 11.14
CA GLN A 115 5.09 9.15 11.78
C GLN A 115 3.90 8.58 12.57
N GLU A 116 3.09 9.44 13.20
CA GLU A 116 1.81 9.07 13.85
C GLU A 116 0.80 8.55 12.83
N ALA A 117 0.69 9.18 11.67
CA ALA A 117 -0.18 8.71 10.59
C ALA A 117 0.21 7.30 10.11
N ALA A 118 1.52 7.06 9.90
CA ALA A 118 2.01 5.72 9.57
C ALA A 118 1.71 4.71 10.70
N ALA A 119 1.92 5.10 11.97
CA ALA A 119 1.65 4.24 13.12
C ALA A 119 0.15 3.90 13.28
N LEU A 120 -0.74 4.80 12.85
CA LEU A 120 -2.18 4.56 12.85
C LEU A 120 -2.62 3.66 11.68
N PHE A 121 -2.00 3.81 10.51
CA PHE A 121 -2.36 3.10 9.28
C PHE A 121 -1.93 1.62 9.29
N GLU A 122 -0.68 1.34 9.65
CA GLU A 122 -0.06 0.00 9.51
C GLU A 122 -0.81 -1.13 10.24
N PRO A 123 -1.24 -0.98 11.51
CA PRO A 123 -1.97 -2.05 12.20
C PRO A 123 -3.35 -2.31 11.57
N GLN A 124 -4.00 -1.25 11.08
CA GLN A 124 -5.32 -1.36 10.46
C GLN A 124 -5.24 -1.97 9.05
N LEU A 125 -4.19 -1.66 8.29
CA LEU A 125 -3.87 -2.34 7.03
C LEU A 125 -3.69 -3.85 7.26
N THR A 126 -2.88 -4.20 8.27
CA THR A 126 -2.62 -5.61 8.64
C THR A 126 -3.91 -6.33 9.02
N LYS A 127 -4.77 -5.68 9.83
CA LYS A 127 -6.08 -6.23 10.20
C LYS A 127 -6.98 -6.44 8.98
N MET A 128 -7.08 -5.47 8.09
CA MET A 128 -7.92 -5.56 6.89
C MET A 128 -7.43 -6.68 5.95
N ILE A 129 -6.11 -6.89 5.84
CA ILE A 129 -5.51 -8.02 5.12
C ILE A 129 -5.91 -9.36 5.76
N GLN A 130 -5.84 -9.47 7.09
CA GLN A 130 -6.26 -10.67 7.82
C GLN A 130 -7.75 -10.96 7.58
N ASP A 131 -8.60 -9.94 7.66
CA ASP A 131 -10.04 -10.07 7.42
C ASP A 131 -10.33 -10.56 5.99
N LEU A 132 -9.58 -10.11 4.99
CA LEU A 132 -9.70 -10.60 3.60
C LEU A 132 -9.27 -12.07 3.48
N ASN A 133 -8.16 -12.48 4.10
CA ASN A 133 -7.74 -13.89 4.07
C ASN A 133 -8.76 -14.82 4.75
N VAL A 134 -9.36 -14.37 5.86
CA VAL A 134 -10.47 -15.08 6.53
C VAL A 134 -11.68 -15.18 5.60
N GLN A 135 -12.06 -14.07 4.94
CA GLN A 135 -13.18 -14.03 3.99
C GLN A 135 -12.98 -14.99 2.81
N TYR A 136 -11.75 -15.10 2.29
CA TYR A 136 -11.44 -15.98 1.16
C TYR A 136 -11.07 -17.41 1.57
N HIS A 137 -11.01 -17.70 2.87
CA HIS A 137 -10.56 -18.98 3.42
C HIS A 137 -9.19 -19.42 2.86
N ALA A 138 -8.28 -18.46 2.64
CA ALA A 138 -6.97 -18.70 2.05
C ALA A 138 -5.98 -17.57 2.40
N ASP A 139 -4.70 -17.93 2.53
CA ASP A 139 -3.59 -16.99 2.74
C ASP A 139 -3.14 -16.37 1.42
N VAL A 140 -3.96 -15.47 0.86
CA VAL A 140 -3.68 -14.81 -0.41
C VAL A 140 -2.82 -13.56 -0.24
N PHE A 141 -3.11 -12.79 0.80
CA PHE A 141 -2.50 -11.49 1.06
C PHE A 141 -1.52 -11.58 2.22
N LEU A 142 -0.31 -11.08 2.01
CA LEU A 142 0.73 -10.97 3.04
C LEU A 142 1.09 -9.50 3.23
N ALA A 143 0.96 -8.98 4.45
CA ALA A 143 1.44 -7.65 4.79
C ALA A 143 2.97 -7.68 4.97
N ALA A 144 3.69 -6.83 4.24
CA ALA A 144 5.11 -6.62 4.47
C ALA A 144 5.30 -5.55 5.55
N ASN A 145 6.21 -5.79 6.50
CA ASN A 145 6.55 -4.81 7.52
C ASN A 145 7.51 -3.76 6.96
N THR A 146 6.98 -2.84 6.16
CA THR A 146 7.74 -1.77 5.52
C THR A 146 8.43 -0.86 6.54
N LYS A 147 7.83 -0.70 7.74
CA LYS A 147 8.44 0.07 8.83
C LYS A 147 9.77 -0.54 9.27
N LEU A 148 9.79 -1.84 9.60
CA LEU A 148 11.03 -2.52 9.99
C LEU A 148 12.07 -2.49 8.86
N MET A 149 11.64 -2.81 7.63
CA MET A 149 12.53 -2.83 6.46
C MET A 149 13.30 -1.52 6.26
N HIS A 150 12.64 -0.37 6.48
CA HIS A 150 13.30 0.93 6.36
C HIS A 150 14.00 1.34 7.64
N HIS A 151 13.44 1.01 8.80
CA HIS A 151 14.03 1.38 10.09
C HIS A 151 15.43 0.82 10.23
N ASP A 152 15.66 -0.45 9.88
CA ASP A 152 16.96 -1.10 10.02
C ASP A 152 18.06 -0.33 9.25
N ILE A 153 17.78 0.03 7.99
CA ILE A 153 18.69 0.83 7.14
C ILE A 153 18.85 2.27 7.67
N ILE A 154 17.78 2.86 8.22
CA ILE A 154 17.81 4.23 8.74
C ILE A 154 18.61 4.30 10.05
N SER A 155 18.47 3.31 10.93
CA SER A 155 19.07 3.31 12.27
C SER A 155 20.49 2.73 12.29
N ASP A 156 20.80 1.81 11.38
CA ASP A 156 22.10 1.15 11.28
C ASP A 156 22.51 0.93 9.80
N PRO A 157 22.82 2.02 9.07
CA PRO A 157 23.12 1.93 7.64
C PRO A 157 24.43 1.19 7.35
N GLU A 158 25.34 1.02 8.32
CA GLU A 158 26.61 0.30 8.11
C GLU A 158 26.42 -1.23 8.12
N ALA A 159 25.31 -1.72 8.65
CA ALA A 159 25.00 -3.14 8.70
C ALA A 159 24.42 -3.72 7.39
N PHE A 160 24.15 -2.88 6.37
CA PHE A 160 23.50 -3.25 5.09
C PHE A 160 24.22 -2.65 3.89
#